data_AF-A0A7W1BGE4-F1
#
_entry.id   AF-A0A7W1BGE4-F1
#
_cell.length_a   1.000
_cell.length_b   1.000
_cell.length_c   1.000
_cell.angle_alpha   90.00
_cell.angle_beta   90.00
_cell.angle_gamma   90.00
#
_symmetry.space_group_name_H-M   'P 1'
#
loop_
_entity.id
_entity.type
_entity.pdbx_description
1 polymer ?
#
loop_
_entity_poly.entity_id
_entity_poly.type
_entity_poly.pdbx_seq_one_letter_code
_entity_poly.pdbx_strand_id
1 'polypeptide(L)'
;MTDSRIGIIHVHSNYSSDGKDSLETLRAFALARDISWIGLTDHAEDFTADRFAEYVERCETLSDLKVRLIPGLEFRFAGFTGLHLLALGLTHWMEPGTPDDFIRDARHASRFTIAAHPVLCDYQLPVSVAESIDAIEVWNAVYNTRFLPDPKAIRLLHACRARRSAVVGTAGLDQHDSRNDREIRVLVALGEMDPLGALKAGRFVSVGRTMRLEPDVPLAGFQLVALTLARMALQFAERLQHYGVTAFRKGLAR
;
A
#
# COMPACT_ATOMS: atom_id res chain seq x y z
N MET A 1 16.06 3.04 -19.93
CA MET A 1 15.35 2.88 -18.64
C MET A 1 16.36 2.25 -17.70
N THR A 2 16.65 2.89 -16.57
CA THR A 2 17.59 2.36 -15.57
C THR A 2 17.10 1.01 -15.08
N ASP A 3 17.95 -0.01 -15.11
CA ASP A 3 17.62 -1.33 -14.57
C ASP A 3 17.08 -1.18 -13.13
N SER A 4 15.85 -1.64 -12.92
CA SER A 4 15.13 -1.48 -11.65
C SER A 4 14.48 -2.80 -11.27
N ARG A 5 14.46 -3.12 -9.97
CA ARG A 5 13.62 -4.19 -9.43
C ARG A 5 12.21 -3.64 -9.20
N ILE A 6 11.23 -4.27 -9.83
CA ILE A 6 9.82 -3.90 -9.72
C ILE A 6 9.24 -4.60 -8.49
N GLY A 7 8.46 -3.89 -7.69
CA GLY A 7 7.68 -4.46 -6.60
C GLY A 7 6.27 -3.90 -6.52
N ILE A 8 5.49 -4.50 -5.65
CA ILE A 8 4.16 -4.06 -5.25
C ILE A 8 4.03 -4.16 -3.73
N ILE A 9 3.22 -3.30 -3.13
CA ILE A 9 2.93 -3.34 -1.68
C ILE A 9 1.43 -3.16 -1.45
N HIS A 10 0.99 -3.50 -0.24
CA HIS A 10 -0.42 -3.48 0.16
C HIS A 10 -1.21 -4.51 -0.66
N VAL A 11 -0.92 -5.78 -0.39
CA VAL A 11 -1.45 -6.93 -1.13
C VAL A 11 -1.93 -7.96 -0.14
N HIS A 12 -3.13 -8.46 -0.35
CA HIS A 12 -3.81 -9.42 0.49
C HIS A 12 -3.84 -10.77 -0.22
N SER A 13 -3.66 -11.82 0.57
CA SER A 13 -3.75 -13.20 0.14
C SER A 13 -4.96 -13.87 0.80
N ASN A 14 -5.20 -15.13 0.51
CA ASN A 14 -6.23 -15.92 1.17
C ASN A 14 -5.90 -16.27 2.65
N TYR A 15 -4.81 -15.73 3.20
CA TYR A 15 -4.62 -15.72 4.65
C TYR A 15 -5.52 -14.68 5.34
N SER A 16 -5.93 -13.61 4.67
CA SER A 16 -7.06 -12.79 5.10
C SER A 16 -8.38 -13.31 4.52
N SER A 17 -9.47 -13.02 5.23
CA SER A 17 -10.83 -13.48 4.90
C SER A 17 -11.40 -12.87 3.60
N ASP A 18 -10.85 -11.75 3.15
CA ASP A 18 -11.27 -11.01 1.96
C ASP A 18 -10.29 -11.15 0.77
N GLY A 19 -9.10 -11.72 0.98
CA GLY A 19 -8.17 -12.02 -0.11
C GLY A 19 -8.53 -13.32 -0.84
N LYS A 20 -8.35 -13.32 -2.16
CA LYS A 20 -8.79 -14.44 -3.03
C LYS A 20 -7.65 -15.30 -3.56
N ASP A 21 -6.44 -14.76 -3.59
CA ASP A 21 -5.28 -15.43 -4.16
C ASP A 21 -4.47 -16.12 -3.08
N SER A 22 -4.05 -17.35 -3.33
CA SER A 22 -3.03 -17.98 -2.48
C SER A 22 -1.66 -17.33 -2.69
N LEU A 23 -0.72 -17.56 -1.77
CA LEU A 23 0.66 -17.06 -1.92
C LEU A 23 1.34 -17.60 -3.19
N GLU A 24 1.04 -18.82 -3.61
CA GLU A 24 1.51 -19.40 -4.87
C GLU A 24 0.91 -18.68 -6.08
N THR A 25 -0.37 -18.32 -6.00
CA THR A 25 -1.07 -17.58 -7.05
C THR A 25 -0.48 -16.18 -7.19
N LEU A 26 -0.23 -15.49 -6.07
CA LEU A 26 0.43 -14.19 -6.05
C LEU A 26 1.87 -14.26 -6.59
N ARG A 27 2.61 -15.32 -6.26
CA ARG A 27 3.95 -15.56 -6.82
C ARG A 27 3.90 -15.78 -8.33
N ALA A 28 2.97 -16.61 -8.82
CA ALA A 28 2.79 -16.87 -10.25
C ALA A 28 2.40 -15.58 -11.00
N PHE A 29 1.50 -14.79 -10.41
CA PHE A 29 1.14 -13.46 -10.89
C PHE A 29 2.37 -12.54 -10.99
N ALA A 30 3.21 -12.51 -9.94
CA ALA A 30 4.40 -11.68 -9.93
C ALA A 30 5.40 -12.07 -11.03
N LEU A 31 5.64 -13.37 -11.24
CA LEU A 31 6.45 -13.86 -12.35
C LEU A 31 5.88 -13.43 -13.71
N ALA A 32 4.56 -13.52 -13.89
CA ALA A 32 3.90 -13.15 -15.14
C ALA A 32 3.91 -11.63 -15.43
N ARG A 33 4.26 -10.81 -14.44
CA ARG A 33 4.28 -9.33 -14.52
C ARG A 33 5.66 -8.72 -14.28
N ASP A 34 6.71 -9.55 -14.27
CA ASP A 34 8.09 -9.15 -13.95
C ASP A 34 8.21 -8.39 -12.61
N ILE A 35 7.34 -8.73 -11.66
CA ILE A 35 7.36 -8.21 -10.30
C ILE A 35 8.31 -9.07 -9.49
N SER A 36 9.35 -8.45 -8.95
CA SER A 36 10.43 -9.14 -8.25
C SER A 36 10.23 -9.26 -6.75
N TRP A 37 9.27 -8.53 -6.17
CA TRP A 37 8.90 -8.64 -4.76
C TRP A 37 7.47 -8.14 -4.49
N ILE A 38 6.84 -8.72 -3.46
CA ILE A 38 5.48 -8.39 -3.01
C ILE A 38 5.53 -8.10 -1.51
N GLY A 39 5.11 -6.90 -1.09
CA GLY A 39 4.81 -6.58 0.30
C GLY A 39 3.38 -6.96 0.64
N LEU A 40 3.22 -8.07 1.36
CA LEU A 40 1.93 -8.60 1.79
C LEU A 40 1.46 -7.90 3.07
N THR A 41 0.15 -7.77 3.22
CA THR A 41 -0.50 -7.03 4.31
C THR A 41 -1.84 -7.63 4.68
N ASP A 42 -1.90 -8.96 4.82
CA ASP A 42 -3.13 -9.64 5.23
C ASP A 42 -3.66 -9.07 6.57
N HIS A 43 -4.98 -9.08 6.77
CA HIS A 43 -5.57 -8.47 7.95
C HIS A 43 -5.18 -9.20 9.24
N ALA A 44 -4.67 -8.47 10.22
CA ALA A 44 -4.11 -9.04 11.45
C ALA A 44 -5.15 -9.79 12.28
N GLU A 45 -6.44 -9.42 12.25
CA GLU A 45 -7.48 -10.12 13.01
C GLU A 45 -7.77 -11.55 12.52
N ASP A 46 -7.34 -11.89 11.30
CA ASP A 46 -7.53 -13.22 10.72
C ASP A 46 -6.40 -14.17 11.14
N PHE A 47 -5.48 -13.71 12.00
CA PHE A 47 -4.30 -14.42 12.44
C PHE A 47 -4.31 -14.81 13.91
N THR A 48 -3.66 -15.93 14.17
CA THR A 48 -3.13 -16.32 15.48
C THR A 48 -1.61 -16.41 15.36
N ALA A 49 -0.90 -16.51 16.49
CA ALA A 49 0.56 -16.68 16.48
C ALA A 49 1.01 -17.89 15.63
N ASP A 50 0.33 -19.02 15.74
CA ASP A 50 0.65 -20.24 14.97
C ASP A 50 0.39 -20.05 13.47
N ARG A 51 -0.74 -19.43 13.10
CA ARG A 51 -1.08 -19.12 11.70
C ARG A 51 -0.09 -18.11 11.10
N PHE A 52 0.38 -17.17 11.91
CA PHE A 52 1.42 -16.21 11.49
C PHE A 52 2.76 -16.91 11.24
N ALA A 53 3.16 -17.83 12.11
CA ALA A 53 4.38 -18.62 11.91
C ALA A 53 4.33 -19.42 10.60
N GLU A 54 3.21 -20.11 10.35
CA GLU A 54 2.96 -20.83 9.08
C GLU A 54 3.04 -19.88 7.87
N TYR A 55 2.39 -18.72 7.96
CA TYR A 55 2.39 -17.71 6.90
C TYR A 55 3.78 -17.18 6.56
N VAL A 56 4.60 -16.89 7.58
CA VAL A 56 5.99 -16.45 7.40
C VAL A 56 6.82 -17.55 6.75
N GLU A 57 6.74 -18.78 7.26
CA GLU A 57 7.45 -19.94 6.69
C GLU A 57 7.04 -20.18 5.22
N ARG A 58 5.75 -20.01 4.90
CA ARG A 58 5.24 -20.16 3.54
C ARG A 58 5.78 -19.06 2.62
N CYS A 59 5.82 -17.81 3.08
CA CYS A 59 6.44 -16.70 2.34
C CYS A 59 7.92 -16.97 2.05
N GLU A 60 8.67 -17.46 3.04
CA GLU A 60 10.08 -17.79 2.90
C GLU A 60 10.30 -18.93 1.90
N THR A 61 9.53 -20.02 2.02
CA THR A 61 9.61 -21.19 1.15
C THR A 61 9.31 -20.87 -0.31
N LEU A 62 8.38 -19.94 -0.56
CA LEU A 62 8.02 -19.50 -1.90
C LEU A 62 8.92 -18.40 -2.45
N SER A 63 9.74 -17.79 -1.62
CA SER A 63 10.66 -16.73 -2.03
C SER A 63 11.93 -17.31 -2.67
N ASP A 64 12.38 -16.68 -3.74
CA ASP A 64 13.65 -16.98 -4.39
C ASP A 64 14.28 -15.71 -4.98
N LEU A 65 15.32 -15.87 -5.80
CA LEU A 65 16.00 -14.73 -6.44
C LEU A 65 15.12 -13.96 -7.43
N LYS A 66 14.08 -14.61 -7.98
CA LYS A 66 13.16 -14.02 -8.97
C LYS A 66 12.04 -13.26 -8.27
N VAL A 67 11.39 -13.87 -7.29
CA VAL A 67 10.26 -13.27 -6.55
C VAL A 67 10.46 -13.43 -5.05
N ARG A 68 10.43 -12.32 -4.32
CA ARG A 68 10.42 -12.31 -2.86
C ARG A 68 9.03 -11.96 -2.32
N LEU A 69 8.45 -12.85 -1.52
CA LEU A 69 7.24 -12.58 -0.74
C LEU A 69 7.67 -12.04 0.62
N ILE A 70 7.24 -10.82 0.95
CA ILE A 70 7.62 -10.14 2.18
C ILE A 70 6.41 -10.18 3.11
N PRO A 71 6.46 -10.96 4.20
CA PRO A 71 5.33 -11.09 5.11
C PRO A 71 5.08 -9.76 5.82
N GLY A 72 3.80 -9.45 5.98
CA GLY A 72 3.35 -8.27 6.70
C GLY A 72 1.87 -8.37 6.99
N LEU A 73 1.39 -7.52 7.89
CA LEU A 73 0.00 -7.49 8.31
C LEU A 73 -0.55 -6.07 8.30
N GLU A 74 -1.86 -5.95 8.04
CA GLU A 74 -2.64 -4.72 8.21
C GLU A 74 -3.39 -4.76 9.55
N PHE A 75 -3.19 -3.74 10.38
CA PHE A 75 -3.76 -3.64 11.71
C PHE A 75 -4.84 -2.56 11.76
N ARG A 76 -5.96 -2.91 12.38
CA ARG A 76 -7.03 -1.99 12.77
C ARG A 76 -7.20 -1.98 14.28
N PHE A 77 -7.71 -0.88 14.82
CA PHE A 77 -7.82 -0.69 16.27
C PHE A 77 -9.24 -0.30 16.68
N ALA A 78 -9.75 -0.97 17.71
CA ALA A 78 -11.00 -0.56 18.34
C ALA A 78 -10.91 0.89 18.84
N GLY A 79 -11.92 1.70 18.53
CA GLY A 79 -11.96 3.12 18.87
C GLY A 79 -11.23 4.06 17.89
N PHE A 80 -10.54 3.52 16.88
CA PHE A 80 -9.87 4.32 15.83
C PHE A 80 -10.46 3.98 14.46
N THR A 81 -11.68 4.43 14.21
CA THR A 81 -12.42 4.13 12.98
C THR A 81 -11.63 4.56 11.74
N GLY A 82 -11.42 3.61 10.82
CA GLY A 82 -10.74 3.84 9.55
C GLY A 82 -9.22 4.01 9.64
N LEU A 83 -8.61 3.91 10.82
CA LEU A 83 -7.16 3.90 10.96
C LEU A 83 -6.63 2.49 10.67
N HIS A 84 -5.87 2.36 9.60
CA HIS A 84 -5.22 1.12 9.23
C HIS A 84 -3.71 1.32 9.14
N LEU A 85 -2.94 0.47 9.82
CA LEU A 85 -1.49 0.53 9.88
C LEU A 85 -0.89 -0.75 9.33
N LEU A 86 0.03 -0.62 8.38
CA LEU A 86 0.73 -1.76 7.77
C LEU A 86 2.08 -1.94 8.45
N ALA A 87 2.44 -3.19 8.73
CA ALA A 87 3.78 -3.57 9.14
C ALA A 87 4.35 -4.60 8.16
N LEU A 88 5.35 -4.19 7.39
CA LEU A 88 6.03 -5.03 6.40
C LEU A 88 7.34 -5.60 6.94
N GLY A 89 7.66 -6.81 6.50
CA GLY A 89 8.84 -7.55 6.93
C GLY A 89 8.72 -7.94 8.41
N LEU A 90 7.53 -8.40 8.83
CA LEU A 90 7.33 -8.89 10.19
C LEU A 90 8.16 -10.16 10.40
N THR A 91 8.87 -10.20 11.52
CA THR A 91 9.72 -11.33 11.92
C THR A 91 9.15 -12.14 13.08
N HIS A 92 8.21 -11.56 13.83
CA HIS A 92 7.57 -12.17 14.99
C HIS A 92 6.11 -11.69 15.06
N TRP A 93 5.26 -12.51 15.69
CA TRP A 93 3.86 -12.15 15.94
C TRP A 93 3.76 -10.92 16.85
N MET A 94 2.79 -10.05 16.55
CA MET A 94 2.41 -8.94 17.43
C MET A 94 0.90 -8.74 17.39
N GLU A 95 0.33 -8.35 18.53
CA GLU A 95 -1.10 -8.14 18.70
C GLU A 95 -1.35 -6.82 19.46
N PRO A 96 -1.01 -5.68 18.84
CA PRO A 96 -1.14 -4.39 19.49
C PRO A 96 -2.62 -4.03 19.72
N GLY A 97 -2.96 -3.67 20.96
CA GLY A 97 -4.32 -3.25 21.32
C GLY A 97 -4.64 -1.81 20.90
N THR A 98 -3.62 -0.97 20.74
CA THR A 98 -3.75 0.44 20.38
C THR A 98 -2.72 0.86 19.32
N PRO A 99 -2.91 2.01 18.64
CA PRO A 99 -1.90 2.54 17.73
C PRO A 99 -0.54 2.82 18.40
N ASP A 100 -0.53 3.17 19.69
CA ASP A 100 0.69 3.38 20.47
C ASP A 100 1.41 2.06 20.72
N ASP A 101 0.66 1.00 21.07
CA ASP A 101 1.20 -0.36 21.16
C ASP A 101 1.78 -0.80 19.82
N PHE A 102 1.10 -0.53 18.70
CA PHE A 102 1.60 -0.84 17.37
C PHE A 102 2.95 -0.18 17.11
N ILE A 103 3.08 1.12 17.38
CA ILE A 103 4.35 1.82 17.18
C ILE A 103 5.46 1.24 18.07
N ARG A 104 5.14 0.89 19.32
CA ARG A 104 6.11 0.27 20.23
C ARG A 104 6.57 -1.10 19.72
N ASP A 105 5.62 -1.96 19.37
CA ASP A 105 5.88 -3.36 19.04
C ASP A 105 6.52 -3.48 17.64
N ALA A 106 6.04 -2.68 16.67
CA ALA A 106 6.55 -2.66 15.30
C ALA A 106 8.02 -2.23 15.19
N ARG A 107 8.55 -1.46 16.16
CA ARG A 107 9.99 -1.10 16.20
C ARG A 107 10.91 -2.32 16.27
N HIS A 108 10.43 -3.41 16.87
CA HIS A 108 11.21 -4.63 17.05
C HIS A 108 10.75 -5.75 16.12
N ALA A 109 9.46 -5.78 15.77
CA ALA A 109 8.89 -6.85 14.96
C ALA A 109 8.97 -6.59 13.45
N SER A 110 8.92 -5.32 13.00
CA SER A 110 8.77 -4.95 11.59
C SER A 110 9.98 -4.20 11.04
N ARG A 111 10.13 -4.19 9.72
CA ARG A 111 11.21 -3.45 9.04
C ARG A 111 10.73 -2.14 8.44
N PHE A 112 9.47 -2.05 8.07
CA PHE A 112 8.88 -0.86 7.44
C PHE A 112 7.40 -0.74 7.79
N THR A 113 6.97 0.44 8.22
CA THR A 113 5.58 0.70 8.64
C THR A 113 4.90 1.78 7.80
N ILE A 114 3.60 1.65 7.56
CA ILE A 114 2.84 2.53 6.66
C ILE A 114 1.49 2.90 7.29
N ALA A 115 1.11 4.17 7.24
CA ALA A 115 -0.29 4.57 7.43
C ALA A 115 -1.04 4.36 6.10
N ALA A 116 -1.90 3.34 6.04
CA ALA A 116 -2.66 2.98 4.85
C ALA A 116 -3.82 3.95 4.61
N HIS A 117 -4.15 4.12 3.32
CA HIS A 117 -5.31 4.87 2.79
C HIS A 117 -5.94 5.88 3.77
N PRO A 118 -5.23 6.98 4.14
CA PRO A 118 -5.65 7.89 5.21
C PRO A 118 -7.02 8.56 5.02
N VAL A 119 -7.59 8.47 3.82
CA VAL A 119 -8.97 8.86 3.54
C VAL A 119 -9.98 8.18 4.47
N LEU A 120 -9.72 6.95 4.94
CA LEU A 120 -10.63 6.23 5.83
C LEU A 120 -10.67 6.79 7.26
N CYS A 121 -9.55 7.34 7.75
CA CYS A 121 -9.48 8.03 9.04
C CYS A 121 -9.62 9.56 8.93
N ASP A 122 -10.20 10.06 7.83
CA ASP A 122 -10.30 11.50 7.51
C ASP A 122 -8.96 12.26 7.68
N TYR A 123 -7.88 11.60 7.27
CA TYR A 123 -6.51 12.12 7.32
C TYR A 123 -6.06 12.50 8.75
N GLN A 124 -6.72 11.96 9.77
CA GLN A 124 -6.37 12.14 11.18
C GLN A 124 -5.57 10.93 11.65
N LEU A 125 -4.29 11.14 11.92
CA LEU A 125 -3.42 10.14 12.54
C LEU A 125 -3.24 10.45 14.03
N PRO A 126 -3.26 9.44 14.91
CA PRO A 126 -2.77 9.61 16.28
C PRO A 126 -1.35 10.21 16.27
N VAL A 127 -1.02 11.02 17.27
CA VAL A 127 0.26 11.72 17.34
C VAL A 127 1.45 10.74 17.29
N SER A 128 1.38 9.66 18.07
CA SER A 128 2.36 8.58 18.10
C SER A 128 2.65 8.00 16.71
N VAL A 129 1.60 7.73 15.94
CA VAL A 129 1.67 7.24 14.55
C VAL A 129 2.30 8.29 13.65
N ALA A 130 1.77 9.52 13.67
CA ALA A 130 2.24 10.61 12.81
C ALA A 130 3.73 10.94 13.01
N GLU A 131 4.25 10.73 14.21
CA GLU A 131 5.65 11.01 14.57
C GLU A 131 6.59 9.81 14.34
N SER A 132 6.06 8.58 14.31
CA SER A 132 6.91 7.37 14.31
C SER A 132 6.80 6.49 13.06
N ILE A 133 5.70 6.57 12.30
CA ILE A 133 5.47 5.72 11.12
C ILE A 133 6.51 6.00 10.03
N ASP A 134 7.02 4.97 9.34
CA ASP A 134 8.02 5.15 8.28
C ASP A 134 7.44 5.84 7.04
N ALA A 135 6.19 5.55 6.69
CA ALA A 135 5.56 6.04 5.48
C ALA A 135 4.06 6.35 5.60
N ILE A 136 3.57 7.13 4.63
CA ILE A 136 2.15 7.38 4.40
C ILE A 136 1.79 6.94 2.99
N GLU A 137 0.72 6.16 2.86
CA GLU A 137 0.19 5.79 1.56
C GLU A 137 -0.53 6.98 0.92
N VAL A 138 0.21 7.69 0.07
CA VAL A 138 -0.32 8.85 -0.67
C VAL A 138 -1.09 8.44 -1.92
N TRP A 139 -0.99 7.17 -2.31
CA TRP A 139 -1.68 6.63 -3.48
C TRP A 139 -2.08 5.17 -3.27
N ASN A 140 -3.26 4.98 -2.70
CA ASN A 140 -3.94 3.69 -2.62
C ASN A 140 -4.78 3.44 -3.89
N ALA A 141 -4.60 2.32 -4.56
CA ALA A 141 -5.27 2.06 -5.84
C ALA A 141 -6.78 1.71 -5.75
N VAL A 142 -7.29 1.28 -4.59
CA VAL A 142 -8.71 0.99 -4.33
C VAL A 142 -9.48 2.25 -3.99
N TYR A 143 -9.02 2.97 -2.98
CA TYR A 143 -9.74 4.11 -2.41
C TYR A 143 -9.49 5.42 -3.15
N ASN A 144 -8.38 5.49 -3.88
CA ASN A 144 -8.16 6.54 -4.86
C ASN A 144 -8.55 6.05 -6.26
N THR A 145 -8.07 6.79 -7.26
CA THR A 145 -8.11 6.29 -8.62
C THR A 145 -6.82 5.53 -8.89
N ARG A 146 -6.84 4.51 -9.75
CA ARG A 146 -5.61 3.86 -10.25
C ARG A 146 -4.70 4.78 -11.07
N PHE A 147 -5.10 6.04 -11.27
CA PHE A 147 -4.44 7.01 -12.15
C PHE A 147 -3.78 8.16 -11.37
N LEU A 148 -4.40 8.64 -10.29
CA LEU A 148 -3.98 9.86 -9.61
C LEU A 148 -3.88 9.66 -8.09
N PRO A 149 -2.78 10.13 -7.47
CA PRO A 149 -2.56 10.06 -6.02
C PRO A 149 -3.43 11.07 -5.27
N ASP A 150 -3.46 10.96 -3.95
CA ASP A 150 -4.33 11.75 -3.08
C ASP A 150 -3.70 13.07 -2.63
N PRO A 151 -4.20 14.23 -3.10
CA PRO A 151 -3.67 15.52 -2.69
C PRO A 151 -3.82 15.77 -1.18
N LYS A 152 -4.81 15.17 -0.50
CA LYS A 152 -4.96 15.32 0.96
C LYS A 152 -3.95 14.46 1.70
N ALA A 153 -3.72 13.22 1.26
CA ALA A 153 -2.66 12.37 1.84
C ALA A 153 -1.26 12.95 1.59
N ILE A 154 -1.02 13.60 0.45
CA ILE A 154 0.25 14.32 0.19
C ILE A 154 0.43 15.49 1.17
N ARG A 155 -0.63 16.25 1.47
CA ARG A 155 -0.56 17.31 2.50
C ARG A 155 -0.28 16.74 3.88
N LEU A 156 -0.89 15.60 4.23
CA LEU A 156 -0.61 14.90 5.48
C LEU A 156 0.86 14.45 5.56
N LEU A 157 1.39 13.88 4.47
CA LEU A 157 2.81 13.55 4.34
C LEU A 157 3.69 14.77 4.57
N HIS A 158 3.40 15.91 3.94
CA HIS A 158 4.17 17.14 4.14
C HIS A 158 4.13 17.63 5.59
N ALA A 159 2.98 17.54 6.25
CA ALA A 159 2.84 17.89 7.66
C ALA A 159 3.68 16.98 8.57
N CYS A 160 3.68 15.67 8.32
CA CYS A 160 4.55 14.73 9.03
C CYS A 160 6.04 14.98 8.72
N ARG A 161 6.39 15.24 7.46
CA ARG A 161 7.77 15.53 7.02
C ARG A 161 8.34 16.81 7.61
N ALA A 162 7.50 17.81 7.88
CA ALA A 162 7.91 19.02 8.57
C ALA A 162 8.43 18.76 10.00
N ARG A 163 7.99 17.65 10.63
CA ARG A 163 8.48 17.20 11.95
C ARG A 163 9.58 16.15 11.83
N ARG A 164 9.45 15.24 10.86
CA ARG A 164 10.40 14.14 10.60
C ARG A 164 10.63 13.98 9.10
N SER A 165 11.69 14.58 8.59
CA SER A 165 12.04 14.57 7.15
C SER A 165 12.31 13.18 6.56
N ALA A 166 12.42 12.14 7.40
CA ALA A 166 12.58 10.76 6.99
C ALA A 166 11.24 10.03 6.68
N VAL A 167 10.07 10.63 6.94
CA VAL A 167 8.78 10.02 6.54
C VAL A 167 8.65 10.07 5.01
N VAL A 168 8.33 8.94 4.38
CA VAL A 168 8.18 8.85 2.92
C VAL A 168 6.72 8.67 2.49
N GLY A 169 6.40 9.16 1.29
CA GLY A 169 5.15 8.86 0.60
C GLY A 169 5.30 7.60 -0.23
N THR A 170 4.33 6.70 -0.15
CA THR A 170 4.30 5.47 -0.96
C THR A 170 2.97 5.28 -1.68
N ALA A 171 2.94 4.31 -2.59
CA ALA A 171 1.76 3.89 -3.32
C ALA A 171 1.55 2.39 -3.15
N GLY A 172 0.34 1.98 -2.80
CA GLY A 172 -0.04 0.58 -2.61
C GLY A 172 -1.29 0.22 -3.39
N LEU A 173 -1.46 -1.08 -3.62
CA LEU A 173 -2.52 -1.60 -4.48
C LEU A 173 -3.82 -1.88 -3.75
N ASP A 174 -3.73 -2.22 -2.46
CA ASP A 174 -4.83 -2.75 -1.67
C ASP A 174 -5.55 -3.88 -2.44
N GLN A 175 -4.72 -4.80 -2.93
CA GLN A 175 -5.12 -5.82 -3.88
C GLN A 175 -5.55 -7.09 -3.17
N HIS A 176 -6.80 -7.46 -3.38
CA HIS A 176 -7.41 -8.69 -2.88
C HIS A 176 -7.63 -9.76 -3.97
N ASP A 177 -7.38 -9.39 -5.24
CA ASP A 177 -7.60 -10.23 -6.42
C ASP A 177 -6.60 -9.83 -7.53
N SER A 178 -5.66 -10.71 -7.82
CA SER A 178 -4.55 -10.53 -8.78
C SER A 178 -5.02 -10.35 -10.22
N ARG A 179 -6.24 -10.79 -10.53
CA ARG A 179 -6.89 -10.55 -11.82
C ARG A 179 -7.25 -9.08 -12.03
N ASN A 180 -7.33 -8.30 -10.94
CA ASN A 180 -7.62 -6.87 -10.94
C ASN A 180 -6.35 -6.03 -10.66
N ASP A 181 -5.24 -6.36 -11.32
CA ASP A 181 -4.01 -5.57 -11.21
C ASP A 181 -4.24 -4.12 -11.66
N ARG A 182 -4.00 -3.18 -10.73
CA ARG A 182 -4.18 -1.74 -10.95
C ARG A 182 -2.92 -1.05 -11.48
N GLU A 183 -1.83 -1.81 -11.69
CA GLU A 183 -0.60 -1.36 -12.34
C GLU A 183 0.13 -0.22 -11.63
N ILE A 184 -0.07 -0.09 -10.31
CA ILE A 184 0.84 0.66 -9.45
C ILE A 184 2.01 -0.26 -9.11
N ARG A 185 3.22 0.29 -9.19
CA ARG A 185 4.49 -0.36 -8.91
C ARG A 185 5.36 0.51 -8.01
N VAL A 186 6.27 -0.16 -7.31
CA VAL A 186 7.38 0.45 -6.58
C VAL A 186 8.66 0.01 -7.26
N LEU A 187 9.47 0.98 -7.70
CA LEU A 187 10.75 0.72 -8.36
C LEU A 187 11.88 0.98 -7.38
N VAL A 188 12.76 0.00 -7.20
CA VAL A 188 14.05 0.16 -6.50
C VAL A 188 15.19 -0.13 -7.47
N ALA A 189 16.39 0.39 -7.22
CA ALA A 189 17.54 0.17 -8.10
C ALA A 189 17.87 -1.33 -8.26
N LEU A 190 18.36 -1.77 -9.43
CA LEU A 190 18.62 -3.21 -9.66
C LEU A 190 19.55 -3.86 -8.62
N GLY A 191 20.59 -3.13 -8.20
CA GLY A 191 21.55 -3.60 -7.19
C GLY A 191 21.02 -3.62 -5.76
N GLU A 192 19.82 -3.10 -5.51
CA GLU A 192 19.19 -3.07 -4.20
C GLU A 192 18.48 -4.41 -3.94
N MET A 193 19.11 -5.25 -3.13
CA MET A 193 18.59 -6.58 -2.77
C MET A 193 17.62 -6.52 -1.58
N ASP A 194 17.61 -5.41 -0.85
CA ASP A 194 16.75 -5.19 0.30
C ASP A 194 15.68 -4.11 0.01
N PRO A 195 14.55 -4.49 -0.60
CA PRO A 195 13.52 -3.52 -1.00
C PRO A 195 12.96 -2.73 0.19
N LEU A 196 12.82 -3.33 1.38
CA LEU A 196 12.33 -2.61 2.56
C LEU A 196 13.35 -1.60 3.08
N GLY A 197 14.65 -1.93 3.04
CA GLY A 197 15.72 -1.00 3.35
C GLY A 197 15.73 0.20 2.40
N ALA A 198 15.47 -0.05 1.11
CA ALA A 198 15.31 0.98 0.08
C ALA A 198 14.12 1.90 0.37
N LEU A 199 12.96 1.31 0.68
CA LEU A 199 11.75 2.03 1.06
C LEU A 199 12.00 2.94 2.26
N LYS A 200 12.55 2.39 3.34
CA LYS A 200 12.84 3.11 4.58
C LYS A 200 13.82 4.26 4.38
N ALA A 201 14.77 4.10 3.47
CA ALA A 201 15.75 5.13 3.15
C ALA A 201 15.29 6.12 2.06
N GLY A 202 14.07 5.98 1.52
CA GLY A 202 13.58 6.83 0.43
C GLY A 202 14.34 6.64 -0.88
N ARG A 203 14.85 5.44 -1.16
CA ARG A 203 15.56 5.08 -2.40
C ARG A 203 14.68 4.25 -3.34
N PHE A 204 13.48 4.76 -3.60
CA PHE A 204 12.51 4.10 -4.47
C PHE A 204 11.69 5.14 -5.22
N VAL A 205 10.91 4.69 -6.19
CA VAL A 205 9.92 5.53 -6.85
C VAL A 205 8.63 4.75 -7.06
N SER A 206 7.51 5.33 -6.67
CA SER A 206 6.19 4.79 -6.99
C SER A 206 5.78 5.23 -8.40
N VAL A 207 5.29 4.29 -9.21
CA VAL A 207 4.88 4.53 -10.59
C VAL A 207 3.49 3.93 -10.78
N GLY A 208 2.57 4.72 -11.32
CA GLY A 208 1.34 4.20 -11.93
C GLY A 208 1.27 4.61 -13.40
N ARG A 209 0.13 4.37 -14.02
CA ARG A 209 -0.05 4.57 -15.48
C ARG A 209 0.19 6.01 -15.95
N THR A 210 -0.08 6.98 -15.09
CA THR A 210 -0.15 8.41 -15.46
C THR A 210 0.80 9.28 -14.65
N MET A 211 1.33 8.79 -13.53
CA MET A 211 2.18 9.57 -12.63
C MET A 211 3.32 8.74 -12.06
N ARG A 212 4.41 9.44 -11.77
CA ARG A 212 5.58 8.97 -11.04
C ARG A 212 5.72 9.82 -9.77
N LEU A 213 5.97 9.18 -8.63
CA LEU A 213 6.12 9.83 -7.34
C LEU A 213 7.45 9.46 -6.71
N GLU A 214 8.28 10.47 -6.50
CA GLU A 214 9.45 10.37 -5.63
C GLU A 214 8.99 10.27 -4.15
N PRO A 215 9.81 9.71 -3.25
CA PRO A 215 9.40 9.41 -1.88
C PRO A 215 9.06 10.65 -1.03
N ASP A 216 9.59 11.81 -1.36
CA ASP A 216 9.26 13.07 -0.69
C ASP A 216 8.03 13.77 -1.27
N VAL A 217 7.56 13.34 -2.44
CA VAL A 217 6.42 13.85 -3.20
C VAL A 217 6.42 15.39 -3.25
N PRO A 218 7.28 16.03 -4.06
CA PRO A 218 7.51 17.47 -4.00
C PRO A 218 6.36 18.33 -4.58
N LEU A 219 5.15 17.78 -4.70
CA LEU A 219 3.97 18.45 -5.25
C LEU A 219 3.40 19.45 -4.23
N ALA A 220 3.44 20.74 -4.53
CA ALA A 220 2.97 21.79 -3.62
C ALA A 220 2.11 22.86 -4.33
N GLY A 221 1.41 23.68 -3.54
CA GLY A 221 0.66 24.85 -4.01
C GLY A 221 -0.28 24.54 -5.18
N PHE A 222 -0.05 25.19 -6.33
CA PHE A 222 -0.86 25.02 -7.53
C PHE A 222 -0.86 23.58 -8.07
N GLN A 223 0.23 22.81 -7.90
CA GLN A 223 0.28 21.42 -8.36
C GLN A 223 -0.74 20.55 -7.62
N LEU A 224 -0.92 20.77 -6.30
CA LEU A 224 -1.93 20.06 -5.52
C LEU A 224 -3.36 20.50 -5.90
N VAL A 225 -3.55 21.78 -6.24
CA VAL A 225 -4.85 22.28 -6.74
C VAL A 225 -5.17 21.63 -8.09
N ALA A 226 -4.21 21.61 -9.02
CA ALA A 226 -4.36 20.97 -10.32
C ALA A 226 -4.65 19.46 -10.18
N LEU A 227 -3.93 18.76 -9.30
CA LEU A 227 -4.20 17.35 -8.99
C LEU A 227 -5.61 17.13 -8.42
N THR A 228 -6.07 18.03 -7.54
CA THR A 228 -7.43 17.99 -6.99
C THR A 228 -8.47 18.10 -8.11
N LEU A 229 -8.31 19.09 -8.99
CA LEU A 229 -9.22 19.31 -10.12
C LEU A 229 -9.20 18.13 -11.11
N ALA A 230 -8.02 17.60 -11.43
CA ALA A 230 -7.85 16.44 -12.29
C ALA A 230 -8.57 15.20 -11.71
N ARG A 231 -8.48 14.97 -10.41
CA ARG A 231 -9.23 13.90 -9.73
C ARG A 231 -10.73 14.10 -9.79
N MET A 232 -11.21 15.33 -9.56
CA MET A 232 -12.64 15.63 -9.66
C MET A 232 -13.16 15.36 -11.08
N ALA A 233 -12.41 15.77 -12.11
CA ALA A 233 -12.75 15.51 -13.50
C ALA A 233 -12.79 14.01 -13.81
N LEU A 234 -11.82 13.24 -13.32
CA LEU A 234 -11.75 11.79 -13.50
C LEU A 234 -12.93 11.08 -12.82
N GLN A 235 -13.23 11.41 -11.56
CA GLN A 235 -14.38 10.85 -10.84
C GLN A 235 -15.70 11.20 -11.53
N PHE A 236 -15.82 12.41 -12.09
CA PHE A 236 -16.99 12.80 -12.87
C PHE A 236 -17.12 11.96 -14.15
N ALA A 237 -16.02 11.76 -14.88
CA ALA A 237 -16.01 10.92 -16.07
C ALA A 237 -16.38 9.46 -15.77
N GLU A 238 -15.86 8.88 -14.67
CA GLU A 238 -16.18 7.53 -14.22
C GLU A 238 -17.67 7.39 -13.87
N ARG A 239 -18.26 8.39 -13.19
CA ARG A 239 -19.70 8.42 -12.91
C ARG A 239 -20.53 8.45 -14.19
N LEU A 240 -20.18 9.31 -15.15
CA LEU A 240 -20.87 9.39 -16.44
C LEU A 240 -20.81 8.06 -17.20
N GLN A 241 -19.64 7.41 -17.23
CA GLN A 241 -19.48 6.09 -17.85
C GLN A 241 -20.37 5.05 -17.18
N HIS A 242 -20.42 5.04 -15.84
CA HIS A 242 -21.27 4.11 -15.10
C HIS A 242 -22.77 4.32 -15.38
N TYR A 243 -23.22 5.58 -15.45
CA TYR A 243 -24.58 5.92 -15.84
C TYR A 243 -24.89 5.47 -17.27
N GLY A 244 -24.00 5.72 -18.23
CA GLY A 244 -24.16 5.32 -19.62
C GLY A 244 -24.30 3.81 -19.80
N VAL A 245 -23.41 3.03 -19.15
CA VAL A 245 -23.46 1.56 -19.19
C VAL A 245 -24.74 1.01 -18.55
N THR A 246 -25.17 1.60 -17.44
CA THR A 246 -26.39 1.17 -16.73
C THR A 246 -27.65 1.49 -17.54
N ALA A 247 -27.72 2.69 -18.15
CA ALA A 247 -28.83 3.09 -19.01
C ALA A 247 -28.91 2.22 -20.27
N PHE A 248 -27.78 1.92 -20.91
CA PHE A 248 -27.70 1.05 -22.07
C PHE A 248 -28.16 -0.38 -21.75
N ARG A 249 -27.72 -0.96 -20.61
CA ARG A 249 -28.17 -2.29 -20.16
C ARG A 249 -29.67 -2.34 -19.86
N LYS A 250 -30.25 -1.27 -19.30
CA LYS A 250 -31.70 -1.17 -19.08
C LYS A 250 -32.50 -0.99 -20.37
N GLY A 251 -31.91 -0.38 -21.41
CA GLY A 251 -32.50 -0.24 -22.73
C GLY A 251 -32.53 -1.54 -23.54
N LEU A 252 -31.52 -2.41 -23.37
CA LEU A 252 -31.43 -3.74 -24.01
C LEU A 252 -32.28 -4.82 -23.34
N ALA A 253 -32.74 -4.59 -22.11
CA ALA A 253 -33.62 -5.50 -21.38
C ALA A 253 -35.12 -5.18 -21.57
N ARG A 254 -35.46 -4.32 -22.54
CA ARG A 254 -36.82 -4.00 -22.99
C ARG A 254 -36.98 -4.41 -24.43
#